data_AF-A0A7S2X077-F1
#
_entry.id   AF-A0A7S2X077-F1
#
_cell.length_a   1.000
_cell.length_b   1.000
_cell.length_c   1.000
_cell.angle_alpha   90.00
_cell.angle_beta   90.00
_cell.angle_gamma   90.00
#
_symmetry.space_group_name_H-M   'P 1'
#
loop_
_entity.id
_entity.type
_entity.pdbx_description
1 polymer ?
#
loop_
_entity_poly.entity_id
_entity_poly.type
_entity_poly.pdbx_seq_one_letter_code
_entity_poly.pdbx_strand_id
1 'polypeptide(L)'
;KRMVSRQLEYLEEAQNYGKRKGAAYGLAGIVKGLGMAALKNYDVINVLKSYVEDKKNQEAREGALMGFACLSERLGRLFEPYIIHILPLLLLAMGDGVIPVRQAAEEASHVIMGKLSTQGMRLVLPVLLKGLDEIQWRTKQGSVQLL
;
A
#
# COMPACT_ATOMS: atom_id res chain seq x y z
N LYS A 1 17.43 10.17 -9.27
CA LYS A 1 16.21 10.58 -10.00
C LYS A 1 15.65 9.47 -10.90
N ARG A 2 16.36 9.04 -11.96
CA ARG A 2 15.88 8.01 -12.92
C ARG A 2 15.46 6.67 -12.30
N MET A 3 16.09 6.25 -11.20
CA MET A 3 15.81 4.94 -10.59
C MET A 3 14.45 4.88 -9.90
N VAL A 4 14.03 5.92 -9.18
CA VAL A 4 12.72 5.93 -8.47
C VAL A 4 11.59 5.91 -9.49
N SER A 5 11.64 6.81 -10.49
CA SER A 5 10.64 6.86 -11.57
C SER A 5 10.53 5.54 -12.32
N ARG A 6 11.67 4.88 -12.59
CA ARG A 6 11.66 3.57 -13.25
C ARG A 6 11.01 2.47 -12.41
N GLN A 7 11.18 2.49 -11.08
CA GLN A 7 10.48 1.52 -10.23
C GLN A 7 8.97 1.79 -10.21
N LEU A 8 8.55 3.07 -10.18
CA LEU A 8 7.13 3.43 -10.25
C LEU A 8 6.50 2.98 -11.58
N GLU A 9 7.17 3.21 -12.71
CA GLU A 9 6.76 2.73 -14.03
C GLU A 9 6.63 1.19 -14.08
N TYR A 10 7.57 0.46 -13.48
CA TYR A 10 7.46 -1.00 -13.38
C TYR A 10 6.35 -1.49 -12.44
N LEU A 11 5.95 -0.70 -11.44
CA LEU A 11 4.79 -1.02 -10.62
C LEU A 11 3.48 -0.84 -11.40
N GLU A 12 3.44 0.12 -12.32
CA GLU A 12 2.27 0.46 -13.12
C GLU A 12 2.05 -0.48 -14.32
N GLU A 13 3.10 -0.76 -15.08
CA GLU A 13 2.96 -1.35 -16.43
C GLU A 13 3.48 -2.79 -16.55
N ALA A 14 4.31 -3.25 -15.61
CA ALA A 14 4.96 -4.54 -15.79
C ALA A 14 3.93 -5.66 -15.73
N GLN A 15 3.78 -6.41 -16.84
CA GLN A 15 2.83 -7.52 -16.95
C GLN A 15 3.17 -8.71 -16.03
N ASN A 16 4.45 -8.89 -15.69
CA ASN A 16 4.92 -10.00 -14.86
C ASN A 16 4.90 -9.62 -13.37
N TYR A 17 4.20 -10.43 -12.56
CA TYR A 17 4.13 -10.32 -11.10
C TYR A 17 5.51 -10.15 -10.44
N GLY A 18 6.49 -10.98 -10.82
CA GLY A 18 7.85 -10.93 -10.27
C GLY A 18 8.56 -9.62 -10.57
N LYS A 19 8.30 -8.99 -11.73
CA LYS A 19 8.83 -7.66 -12.04
C LYS A 19 8.18 -6.58 -11.16
N ARG A 20 6.85 -6.65 -10.95
CA ARG A 20 6.13 -5.74 -10.03
C ARG A 20 6.65 -5.89 -8.60
N LYS A 21 6.74 -7.11 -8.08
CA LYS A 21 7.26 -7.38 -6.72
C LYS A 21 8.73 -6.94 -6.59
N GLY A 22 9.57 -7.22 -7.59
CA GLY A 22 10.95 -6.74 -7.64
C GLY A 22 11.05 -5.22 -7.63
N ALA A 23 10.16 -4.54 -8.35
CA ALA A 23 10.09 -3.08 -8.36
C ALA A 23 9.64 -2.50 -7.01
N ALA A 24 8.70 -3.15 -6.31
CA ALA A 24 8.29 -2.76 -4.97
C ALA A 24 9.46 -2.85 -3.97
N TYR A 25 10.22 -3.96 -4.00
CA TYR A 25 11.43 -4.11 -3.19
C TYR A 25 12.49 -3.08 -3.55
N GLY A 26 12.72 -2.84 -4.85
CA GLY A 26 13.67 -1.85 -5.34
C GLY A 26 13.32 -0.44 -4.90
N LEU A 27 12.05 -0.04 -5.03
CA LEU A 27 11.54 1.26 -4.59
C LEU A 27 11.78 1.47 -3.10
N ALA A 28 11.39 0.50 -2.26
CA ALA A 28 11.57 0.59 -0.83
C ALA A 28 13.05 0.64 -0.41
N GLY A 29 13.92 -0.13 -1.09
CA GLY A 29 15.37 -0.08 -0.89
C GLY A 29 15.98 1.27 -1.25
N ILE A 30 15.59 1.84 -2.40
CA ILE A 30 16.06 3.16 -2.84
C ILE A 30 15.60 4.25 -1.89
N VAL A 31 14.33 4.25 -1.47
CA VAL A 31 13.82 5.23 -0.50
C VAL A 31 14.55 5.11 0.83
N LYS A 32 14.81 3.89 1.31
CA LYS A 32 15.60 3.68 2.54
C LYS A 32 17.03 4.24 2.41
N GLY A 33 17.68 4.05 1.26
CA GLY A 33 19.04 4.56 1.02
C GLY A 33 19.12 6.08 0.82
N LEU A 34 18.10 6.68 0.19
CA LEU A 34 18.03 8.13 -0.04
C LEU A 34 17.41 8.91 1.14
N GLY A 35 16.79 8.20 2.09
CA GLY A 35 16.09 8.77 3.23
C GLY A 35 14.65 9.23 2.92
N MET A 36 13.93 9.62 3.97
CA MET A 36 12.50 9.94 3.92
C MET A 36 12.15 11.11 2.99
N ALA A 37 13.10 12.03 2.75
CA ALA A 37 12.93 13.11 1.79
C ALA A 37 12.63 12.60 0.37
N ALA A 38 13.06 11.38 0.03
CA ALA A 38 12.76 10.77 -1.27
C ALA A 38 11.25 10.57 -1.47
N LEU A 39 10.49 10.21 -0.43
CA LEU A 39 9.03 10.05 -0.56
C LEU A 39 8.37 11.34 -1.03
N LYS A 40 8.79 12.48 -0.49
CA LYS A 40 8.27 13.80 -0.87
C LYS A 40 8.83 14.27 -2.21
N ASN A 41 10.13 14.14 -2.43
CA ASN A 41 10.81 14.64 -3.62
C ASN A 41 10.38 13.95 -4.91
N TYR A 42 9.94 12.68 -4.81
CA TYR A 42 9.43 11.89 -5.94
C TYR A 42 7.93 11.64 -5.87
N ASP A 43 7.24 12.30 -4.94
CA ASP A 43 5.80 12.18 -4.73
C ASP A 43 5.28 10.73 -4.63
N VAL A 44 6.10 9.85 -4.06
CA VAL A 44 5.91 8.38 -4.12
C VAL A 44 4.55 7.98 -3.58
N ILE A 45 4.13 8.60 -2.47
CA ILE A 45 2.87 8.26 -1.82
C ILE A 45 1.69 8.58 -2.74
N ASN A 46 1.66 9.76 -3.35
CA ASN A 46 0.53 10.16 -4.19
C ASN A 46 0.48 9.37 -5.51
N VAL A 47 1.64 9.06 -6.09
CA VAL A 47 1.71 8.18 -7.26
C VAL A 47 1.13 6.80 -6.95
N LEU A 48 1.58 6.17 -5.86
CA LEU A 48 1.03 4.86 -5.46
C LEU A 48 -0.47 4.93 -5.12
N LYS A 49 -0.96 6.03 -4.54
CA LYS A 49 -2.40 6.22 -4.32
C LYS A 49 -3.16 6.25 -5.65
N SER A 50 -2.69 7.02 -6.63
CA SER A 50 -3.33 7.07 -7.95
C SER A 50 -3.39 5.72 -8.64
N TYR A 51 -2.37 4.88 -8.44
CA TYR A 51 -2.36 3.51 -8.97
C TYR A 51 -3.39 2.61 -8.31
N VAL A 52 -3.58 2.70 -6.99
CA VAL A 52 -4.64 1.94 -6.28
C VAL A 52 -6.04 2.37 -6.74
N GLU A 53 -6.22 3.64 -7.07
CA GLU A 53 -7.51 4.20 -7.52
C GLU A 53 -7.80 3.95 -9.01
N ASP A 54 -6.82 3.50 -9.80
CA ASP A 54 -7.01 3.21 -11.22
C ASP A 54 -7.84 1.93 -11.42
N LYS A 55 -9.14 2.13 -11.63
CA LYS A 55 -10.11 1.05 -11.87
C LYS A 55 -9.84 0.27 -13.17
N LYS A 56 -9.10 0.83 -14.13
CA LYS A 56 -8.86 0.21 -15.44
C LYS A 56 -7.60 -0.65 -15.45
N ASN A 57 -6.60 -0.32 -14.63
CA ASN A 57 -5.31 -1.00 -14.60
C ASN A 57 -5.18 -1.87 -13.33
N GLN A 58 -5.42 -3.17 -13.47
CA GLN A 58 -5.31 -4.10 -12.34
C GLN A 58 -3.85 -4.31 -11.90
N GLU A 59 -2.90 -4.23 -12.85
CA GLU A 59 -1.48 -4.41 -12.60
C GLU A 59 -0.93 -3.26 -11.75
N ALA A 60 -1.35 -2.03 -12.04
CA ALA A 60 -1.01 -0.85 -11.24
C ALA A 60 -1.57 -0.94 -9.82
N ARG A 61 -2.84 -1.33 -9.66
CA ARG A 61 -3.46 -1.52 -8.33
C ARG A 61 -2.68 -2.55 -7.51
N GLU A 62 -2.38 -3.71 -8.10
CA GLU A 62 -1.62 -4.77 -7.44
C GLU A 62 -0.20 -4.29 -7.07
N GLY A 63 0.52 -3.69 -8.03
CA GLY A 63 1.88 -3.19 -7.83
C GLY A 63 1.95 -2.13 -6.73
N ALA A 64 0.97 -1.23 -6.67
CA ALA A 64 0.94 -0.18 -5.66
C ALA A 64 0.76 -0.73 -4.23
N LEU A 65 -0.09 -1.73 -4.05
CA LEU A 65 -0.28 -2.42 -2.78
C LEU A 65 1.01 -3.11 -2.32
N MET A 66 1.72 -3.77 -3.25
CA MET A 66 3.06 -4.33 -2.96
C MET A 66 4.05 -3.23 -2.57
N GLY A 67 4.00 -2.08 -3.27
CA GLY A 67 4.81 -0.90 -2.97
C GLY A 67 4.60 -0.42 -1.53
N PHE A 68 3.34 -0.27 -1.10
CA PHE A 68 3.02 0.10 0.28
C PHE A 68 3.50 -0.92 1.31
N ALA A 69 3.31 -2.22 1.03
CA ALA A 69 3.79 -3.29 1.90
C ALA A 69 5.32 -3.21 2.08
N CYS A 70 6.07 -3.13 0.97
CA CYS A 70 7.53 -3.06 1.01
C CYS A 70 8.05 -1.78 1.67
N LEU A 71 7.42 -0.64 1.43
CA LEU A 71 7.78 0.62 2.08
C LEU A 71 7.57 0.54 3.60
N SER A 72 6.42 0.05 4.04
CA SER A 72 6.12 -0.16 5.46
C SER A 72 7.13 -1.12 6.10
N GLU A 73 7.41 -2.25 5.47
CA GLU A 73 8.35 -3.25 5.97
C GLU A 73 9.77 -2.68 6.14
N ARG A 74 10.25 -1.91 5.16
CA ARG A 74 11.65 -1.46 5.12
C ARG A 74 11.92 -0.20 5.94
N LEU A 75 10.93 0.70 6.01
CA LEU A 75 11.04 2.00 6.69
C LEU A 75 10.49 1.95 8.12
N GLY A 76 9.63 0.98 8.44
CA GLY A 76 9.07 0.77 9.78
C GLY A 76 8.38 2.03 10.32
N ARG A 77 8.73 2.42 11.55
CA ARG A 77 8.14 3.59 12.23
C ARG A 77 8.25 4.90 11.45
N LEU A 78 9.25 5.06 10.59
CA LEU A 78 9.36 6.27 9.77
C LEU A 78 8.21 6.39 8.76
N PHE A 79 7.60 5.27 8.37
CA PHE A 79 6.48 5.23 7.44
C PHE A 79 5.10 5.37 8.12
N GLU A 80 5.06 5.27 9.45
CA GLU A 80 3.84 5.24 10.25
C GLU A 80 2.91 6.44 10.01
N PRO A 81 3.40 7.70 9.86
CA PRO A 81 2.54 8.85 9.57
C PRO A 81 1.74 8.74 8.27
N TYR A 82 2.19 7.93 7.31
CA TYR A 82 1.50 7.74 6.04
C TYR A 82 0.40 6.69 6.11
N ILE A 83 0.45 5.76 7.09
CA ILE A 83 -0.46 4.62 7.18
C ILE A 83 -1.91 5.07 7.33
N ILE A 84 -2.19 6.15 8.09
CA ILE A 84 -3.55 6.67 8.26
C ILE A 84 -4.23 7.03 6.93
N HIS A 85 -3.43 7.46 5.94
CA HIS A 85 -3.93 7.79 4.61
C HIS A 85 -3.95 6.61 3.64
N ILE A 86 -3.19 5.56 3.92
CA ILE A 86 -3.07 4.36 3.09
C ILE A 86 -4.14 3.33 3.50
N LEU A 87 -4.48 3.26 4.79
CA LEU A 87 -5.40 2.27 5.32
C LEU A 87 -6.79 2.28 4.65
N PRO A 88 -7.45 3.44 4.40
CA PRO A 88 -8.71 3.45 3.66
C PRO A 88 -8.61 2.82 2.26
N LEU A 89 -7.47 3.02 1.59
CA LEU A 89 -7.22 2.45 0.26
C LEU A 89 -7.00 0.94 0.32
N LEU A 90 -6.33 0.44 1.36
CA LEU A 90 -6.19 -1.01 1.59
C LEU A 90 -7.55 -1.66 1.83
N LEU A 91 -8.38 -1.07 2.70
CA LEU A 91 -9.73 -1.57 3.00
C LEU A 91 -10.62 -1.60 1.75
N LEU A 92 -10.49 -0.59 0.88
CA LEU A 92 -11.17 -0.57 -0.41
C LEU A 92 -10.64 -1.68 -1.33
N ALA A 93 -9.32 -1.85 -1.43
CA ALA A 93 -8.68 -2.85 -2.28
C ALA A 93 -8.95 -4.30 -1.82
N MET A 94 -9.19 -4.55 -0.54
CA MET A 94 -9.69 -5.84 -0.05
C MET A 94 -11.08 -6.19 -0.63
N GLY A 95 -11.85 -5.17 -1.04
CA GLY A 95 -13.11 -5.32 -1.75
C GLY A 95 -13.00 -5.45 -3.27
N ASP A 96 -11.80 -5.37 -3.87
CA ASP A 96 -11.62 -5.32 -5.32
C ASP A 96 -12.19 -6.55 -6.04
N GLY A 97 -12.68 -6.38 -7.28
CA GLY A 97 -13.19 -7.48 -8.09
C GLY A 97 -12.09 -8.47 -8.53
N VAL A 98 -10.86 -8.01 -8.66
CA VAL A 98 -9.70 -8.76 -9.16
C VAL A 98 -8.99 -9.52 -8.04
N ILE A 99 -8.78 -10.83 -8.22
CA ILE A 99 -8.21 -11.71 -7.18
C ILE A 99 -6.77 -11.29 -6.80
N PRO A 100 -5.83 -11.10 -7.74
CA PRO A 100 -4.47 -10.63 -7.41
C PRO A 100 -4.43 -9.35 -6.57
N VAL A 101 -5.28 -8.37 -6.89
CA VAL A 101 -5.36 -7.10 -6.16
C VAL A 101 -5.79 -7.33 -4.71
N ARG A 102 -6.80 -8.18 -4.49
CA ARG A 102 -7.24 -8.52 -3.13
C ARG A 102 -6.16 -9.23 -2.31
N GLN A 103 -5.44 -10.17 -2.91
CA GLN A 103 -4.33 -10.87 -2.25
C GLN A 103 -3.20 -9.91 -1.89
N ALA A 104 -2.85 -9.00 -2.78
CA ALA A 104 -1.87 -7.95 -2.50
C ALA A 104 -2.35 -7.00 -1.39
N ALA A 105 -3.64 -6.67 -1.34
CA ALA A 105 -4.23 -5.86 -0.28
C ALA A 105 -4.17 -6.56 1.09
N GLU A 106 -4.49 -7.86 1.12
CA GLU A 106 -4.42 -8.68 2.33
C GLU A 106 -2.96 -8.79 2.83
N GLU A 107 -2.01 -9.13 1.96
CA GLU A 107 -0.58 -9.18 2.31
C GLU A 107 -0.09 -7.81 2.83
N ALA A 108 -0.44 -6.73 2.13
CA ALA A 108 -0.06 -5.38 2.53
C ALA A 108 -0.66 -4.99 3.88
N SER A 109 -1.91 -5.35 4.14
CA SER A 109 -2.58 -5.09 5.41
C SER A 109 -1.90 -5.79 6.58
N HIS A 110 -1.53 -7.08 6.43
CA HIS A 110 -0.81 -7.81 7.46
C HIS A 110 0.56 -7.20 7.77
N VAL A 111 1.32 -6.85 6.73
CA VAL A 111 2.62 -6.20 6.88
C VAL A 111 2.48 -4.86 7.58
N ILE A 112 1.53 -4.02 7.14
CA ILE A 112 1.35 -2.66 7.65
C ILE A 112 0.88 -2.69 9.11
N MET A 113 -0.12 -3.50 9.44
CA MET A 113 -0.60 -3.65 10.81
C MET A 113 0.49 -4.20 11.74
N GLY A 114 1.32 -5.13 11.26
CA GLY A 114 2.46 -5.67 12.01
C GLY A 114 3.58 -4.67 12.30
N LYS A 115 3.62 -3.52 11.64
CA LYS A 115 4.61 -2.45 11.88
C LYS A 115 4.06 -1.26 12.67
N LEU A 116 2.76 -1.22 12.96
CA LEU A 116 2.16 -0.13 13.71
C LEU A 116 2.64 -0.12 15.16
N SER A 117 2.91 1.08 15.69
CA SER A 117 3.09 1.26 17.12
C SER A 117 1.73 1.24 17.83
N THR A 118 1.75 1.12 19.17
CA THR A 118 0.54 1.26 19.98
C THR A 118 -0.18 2.59 19.74
N GLN A 119 0.57 3.68 19.48
CA GLN A 119 -0.03 4.98 19.16
C GLN A 119 -0.63 4.99 17.76
N GLY A 120 0.06 4.43 16.76
CA GLY A 120 -0.47 4.29 15.40
C GLY A 120 -1.74 3.45 15.37
N MET A 121 -1.79 2.36 16.13
CA MET A 121 -2.99 1.53 16.29
C MET A 121 -4.19 2.34 16.78
N ARG A 122 -4.01 3.19 17.79
CA ARG A 122 -5.07 4.08 18.29
C ARG A 122 -5.57 5.07 17.25
N LEU A 123 -4.69 5.54 16.35
CA LEU A 123 -5.05 6.48 15.29
C LEU A 123 -5.79 5.82 14.14
N VAL A 124 -5.51 4.55 13.84
CA VAL A 124 -6.19 3.81 12.76
C VAL A 124 -7.50 3.17 13.18
N LEU A 125 -7.71 2.95 14.48
CA LEU A 125 -8.91 2.31 15.01
C LEU A 125 -10.22 2.98 14.55
N PRO A 126 -10.36 4.33 14.54
CA PRO A 126 -11.57 4.98 14.02
C PRO A 126 -11.84 4.67 12.54
N VAL A 127 -10.79 4.50 11.74
CA VAL A 127 -10.90 4.15 10.31
C VAL A 127 -11.38 2.70 10.16
N LEU A 128 -10.82 1.77 10.95
CA LEU A 128 -11.25 0.37 10.96
C LEU A 128 -12.71 0.23 11.39
N LEU A 129 -13.11 0.93 12.46
CA LEU A 129 -14.49 0.91 12.95
C LEU A 129 -15.46 1.46 11.89
N LYS A 130 -15.09 2.55 11.21
CA LYS A 130 -15.89 3.08 10.10
C LYS A 130 -16.01 2.08 8.93
N GLY A 131 -14.96 1.31 8.67
CA GLY A 131 -14.98 0.24 7.66
C GLY A 131 -16.01 -0.86 7.94
N LEU A 132 -16.44 -1.05 9.19
CA LEU A 132 -17.51 -2.00 9.55
C LEU A 132 -18.90 -1.52 9.13
N ASP A 133 -19.07 -0.21 8.95
CA ASP A 133 -20.33 0.41 8.52
C ASP A 133 -20.51 0.39 6.99
N GLU A 134 -19.47 0.02 6.23
CA GLU A 134 -19.46 0.04 4.76
C GLU A 134 -20.38 -1.00 4.12
N ILE A 135 -21.20 -0.62 3.14
CA ILE A 135 -22.20 -1.52 2.51
C ILE A 135 -21.53 -2.76 1.88
N GLN A 136 -20.29 -2.62 1.40
CA GLN A 136 -19.55 -3.70 0.77
C GLN A 136 -19.03 -4.72 1.81
N TRP A 137 -19.64 -5.91 1.83
CA TRP A 137 -19.36 -6.93 2.85
C TRP A 137 -17.89 -7.36 2.96
N ARG A 138 -17.12 -7.30 1.85
CA ARG A 138 -15.69 -7.62 1.85
C ARG A 138 -14.84 -6.59 2.57
N THR A 139 -15.21 -5.31 2.46
CA THR A 139 -14.57 -4.22 3.21
C THR A 139 -14.87 -4.37 4.71
N LYS A 140 -16.08 -4.82 5.07
CA LYS A 140 -16.40 -5.20 6.45
C LYS A 140 -15.54 -6.37 6.94
N GLN A 141 -15.45 -7.45 6.15
CA GLN A 141 -14.62 -8.61 6.50
C GLN A 141 -13.16 -8.22 6.71
N GLY A 142 -12.60 -7.41 5.80
CA GLY A 142 -11.23 -6.90 5.93
C GLY A 142 -11.04 -6.08 7.20
N SER A 143 -12.00 -5.22 7.55
CA SER A 143 -11.96 -4.44 8.79
C SER A 143 -11.98 -5.34 10.04
N VAL A 144 -12.79 -6.41 10.05
CA VAL A 144 -12.81 -7.40 11.15
C VAL A 144 -11.50 -8.17 11.24
N GLN A 145 -10.91 -8.55 10.10
CA GLN A 145 -9.64 -9.30 10.07
C GLN A 145 -8.46 -8.50 10.62
N LEU A 146 -8.54 -7.16 10.60
CA LEU A 146 -7.50 -6.25 11.08
C LEU A 146 -7.66 -5.83 12.54
N LEU A 147 -8.79 -6.15 13.18
CA LEU A 147 -9.05 -5.94 14.61
C LEU A 147 -8.60 -7.15 15.44
#